data_AF-A0AAW0ABQ7-F1
#
_entry.id   AF-A0AAW0ABQ7-F1
#
_cell.length_a   1.000
_cell.length_b   1.000
_cell.length_c   1.000
_cell.angle_alpha   90.00
_cell.angle_beta   90.00
_cell.angle_gamma   90.00
#
_symmetry.space_group_name_H-M   'P 1'
#
loop_
_entity.id
_entity.type
_entity.pdbx_description
1 polymer ?
#
loop_
_entity_poly.entity_id
_entity_poly.type
_entity_poly.pdbx_seq_one_letter_code
_entity_poly.pdbx_strand_id
1 'polypeptide(L)'
;NCGCVSCRRDRDELGCKNPGKCIDTAQALINCIQPKWNPNTHTPDFLEVLRLSEMESEANRNPTVVDLIKSFDPNFHLTKINDGFRIFAFNETMSERPARRLTPALALDPILGITKSNRI
;
A
#
# COMPACT_ATOMS: atom_id res chain seq x y z
N ASN A 1 -26.96 10.72 -15.34
CA ASN A 1 -26.74 9.30 -15.72
C ASN A 1 -25.86 9.26 -16.94
N CYS A 2 -24.57 8.93 -16.76
CA CYS A 2 -23.63 8.80 -17.88
C CYS A 2 -24.09 7.67 -18.83
N GLY A 3 -24.00 7.92 -20.14
CA GLY A 3 -24.45 6.99 -21.19
C GLY A 3 -23.36 6.09 -21.78
N CYS A 4 -22.13 6.19 -21.28
CA CYS A 4 -20.98 5.44 -21.82
C CYS A 4 -21.13 3.92 -21.65
N VAL A 5 -20.36 3.15 -22.42
CA VAL A 5 -20.42 1.68 -22.45
C VAL A 5 -20.13 1.09 -21.07
N SER A 6 -19.11 1.60 -20.36
CA SER A 6 -18.75 1.13 -19.01
C SER A 6 -19.86 1.39 -17.99
N CYS A 7 -20.40 2.60 -17.90
CA CYS A 7 -21.51 2.90 -16.99
C CYS A 7 -22.82 2.18 -17.33
N ARG A 8 -23.00 1.74 -18.58
CA ARG A 8 -24.13 0.90 -18.98
C ARG A 8 -23.93 -0.53 -18.52
N ARG A 9 -22.75 -1.09 -18.79
CA ARG A 9 -22.34 -2.41 -18.32
C ARG A 9 -22.44 -2.55 -16.81
N ASP A 10 -21.95 -1.57 -16.04
CA ASP A 10 -22.00 -1.62 -14.58
C ASP A 10 -23.44 -1.54 -14.04
N ARG A 11 -24.36 -0.88 -14.75
CA ARG A 11 -25.80 -0.89 -14.41
C ARG A 11 -26.43 -2.24 -14.70
N ASP A 12 -26.15 -2.78 -15.88
CA ASP A 12 -26.87 -3.94 -16.41
C ASP A 12 -26.32 -5.25 -15.83
N GLU A 13 -25.00 -5.36 -15.62
CA GLU A 13 -24.32 -6.56 -15.11
C GLU A 13 -24.15 -6.57 -13.59
N LEU A 14 -23.85 -5.41 -12.98
CA LEU A 14 -23.55 -5.31 -11.54
C LEU A 14 -24.71 -4.73 -10.72
N GLY A 15 -25.79 -4.29 -11.37
CA GLY A 15 -26.93 -3.65 -10.71
C GLY A 15 -26.61 -2.29 -10.08
N CYS A 16 -25.49 -1.66 -10.45
CA CYS A 16 -25.07 -0.39 -9.86
C CYS A 16 -26.00 0.74 -10.31
N LYS A 17 -26.81 1.30 -9.41
CA LYS A 17 -27.83 2.31 -9.77
C LYS A 17 -27.25 3.61 -10.31
N ASN A 18 -26.06 4.01 -9.86
CA ASN A 18 -25.44 5.26 -10.25
C ASN A 18 -23.89 5.14 -10.29
N PRO A 19 -23.34 4.49 -11.32
CA PRO A 19 -21.90 4.25 -11.43
C PRO A 19 -21.08 5.55 -11.52
N GLY A 20 -21.68 6.63 -12.05
CA GLY A 20 -21.04 7.94 -12.08
C GLY A 20 -20.68 8.44 -10.68
N LYS A 21 -21.58 8.30 -9.70
CA LYS A 21 -21.31 8.71 -8.32
C LYS A 21 -20.15 7.92 -7.68
N CYS A 22 -20.00 6.65 -8.04
CA CYS A 22 -18.90 5.84 -7.56
C CYS A 22 -17.56 6.36 -8.10
N ILE A 23 -17.52 6.70 -9.40
CA ILE A 23 -16.35 7.29 -10.05
C ILE A 23 -16.02 8.64 -9.42
N ASP A 24 -17.01 9.52 -9.24
CA ASP A 24 -16.82 10.83 -8.62
C ASP A 24 -16.25 10.70 -7.20
N THR A 25 -16.77 9.74 -6.43
CA THR A 25 -16.29 9.46 -5.07
C THR A 25 -14.87 8.90 -5.08
N ALA A 26 -14.57 7.94 -5.96
CA ALA A 26 -13.22 7.40 -6.11
C ALA A 26 -12.23 8.50 -6.50
N GLN A 27 -12.61 9.39 -7.42
CA GLN A 27 -11.79 10.53 -7.81
C GLN A 27 -11.57 11.49 -6.64
N ALA A 28 -12.61 11.79 -5.86
CA ALA A 28 -12.49 12.63 -4.67
C ALA A 28 -11.52 12.00 -3.65
N LEU A 29 -11.60 10.69 -3.43
CA LEU A 29 -10.67 9.98 -2.55
C LEU A 29 -9.23 10.03 -3.07
N ILE A 30 -9.02 9.78 -4.36
CA ILE A 30 -7.69 9.87 -5.00
C ILE A 30 -7.10 11.28 -4.85
N ASN A 31 -7.93 12.32 -5.00
CA ASN A 31 -7.49 13.71 -4.86
C ASN A 31 -7.10 14.08 -3.41
N CYS A 32 -7.57 13.33 -2.42
CA CYS A 32 -7.18 13.49 -1.02
C CYS A 32 -5.89 12.75 -0.65
N ILE A 33 -5.38 11.86 -1.53
CA ILE A 33 -4.12 11.15 -1.29
C ILE A 33 -2.98 12.16 -1.40
N GLN A 34 -2.10 12.17 -0.38
CA GLN A 34 -0.92 13.04 -0.40
C GLN A 34 -0.06 12.79 -1.65
N PRO A 35 0.59 13.82 -2.21
CA PRO A 35 1.34 13.70 -3.46
C PRO A 35 2.33 12.52 -3.50
N LYS A 36 3.02 12.25 -2.38
CA LYS A 36 3.95 11.11 -2.26
C LYS A 36 3.32 9.75 -2.56
N TRP A 37 2.04 9.58 -2.24
CA TRP A 37 1.33 8.31 -2.37
C TRP A 37 0.27 8.33 -3.47
N ASN A 38 0.13 9.45 -4.17
CA ASN A 38 -0.92 9.65 -5.14
C ASN A 38 -0.50 9.04 -6.48
N PRO A 39 -1.21 8.02 -6.99
CA PRO A 39 -0.82 7.31 -8.20
C PRO A 39 -0.87 8.17 -9.46
N ASN A 40 -1.61 9.29 -9.43
CA ASN A 40 -1.67 10.23 -10.55
C ASN A 40 -0.54 11.27 -10.49
N THR A 41 0.19 11.34 -9.38
CA THR A 41 1.37 12.20 -9.28
C THR A 41 2.56 11.43 -9.82
N HIS A 42 3.28 12.03 -10.76
CA HIS A 42 4.57 11.51 -11.18
C HIS A 42 5.58 11.78 -10.08
N THR A 43 5.63 10.93 -9.05
CA THR A 43 6.69 11.03 -8.05
C THR A 43 8.02 10.64 -8.68
N PRO A 44 9.10 11.37 -8.38
CA PRO A 44 10.45 11.04 -8.84
C PRO A 44 11.05 9.82 -8.13
N ASP A 45 10.24 9.00 -7.46
CA ASP A 45 10.68 7.72 -6.96
C ASP A 45 11.20 6.93 -8.17
N PHE A 46 12.40 6.36 -8.10
CA PHE A 46 13.10 5.75 -9.24
C PHE A 46 13.78 6.70 -10.23
N LEU A 47 13.95 7.99 -9.94
CA LEU A 47 14.84 8.82 -10.75
C LEU A 47 16.30 8.38 -10.57
N GLU A 48 17.02 8.26 -11.69
CA GLU A 48 18.47 8.00 -11.72
C GLU A 48 19.27 9.02 -10.89
N VAL A 49 18.77 10.25 -10.72
CA VAL A 49 19.41 11.28 -9.88
C VAL A 49 19.43 10.95 -8.39
N LEU A 50 18.60 9.98 -7.96
CA LEU A 50 18.56 9.51 -6.58
C LEU A 50 19.42 8.27 -6.35
N ARG A 51 20.03 7.69 -7.41
CA ARG A 51 21.00 6.61 -7.23
C ARG A 51 22.24 7.11 -6.52
N LEU A 52 22.89 6.21 -5.80
CA LEU A 52 24.20 6.50 -5.23
C LEU A 52 25.21 6.79 -6.35
N SER A 53 26.01 7.82 -6.14
CA SER A 53 27.24 7.98 -6.92
C SER A 53 28.20 6.81 -6.67
N GLU A 54 29.15 6.60 -7.58
CA GLU A 54 30.17 5.56 -7.43
C GLU A 54 30.95 5.70 -6.10
N MET A 55 31.22 6.95 -5.69
CA MET A 55 31.90 7.26 -4.43
C MET A 55 31.07 6.87 -3.20
N GLU A 56 29.77 7.17 -3.22
CA GLU A 56 28.86 6.79 -2.12
C GLU A 56 28.64 5.28 -2.06
N SER A 57 28.55 4.62 -3.22
CA SER A 57 28.47 3.16 -3.29
C SER A 57 29.71 2.50 -2.69
N GLU A 58 30.91 3.02 -2.97
CA GLU A 58 32.15 2.51 -2.39
C GLU A 58 32.20 2.77 -0.88
N ALA A 59 31.79 3.96 -0.43
CA ALA A 59 31.70 4.27 1.00
C ALA A 59 30.73 3.32 1.74
N ASN A 60 29.69 2.86 1.07
CA ASN A 60 28.72 1.91 1.60
C ASN A 60 29.19 0.44 1.61
N ARG A 61 30.27 0.10 0.91
CA ARG A 61 30.77 -1.29 0.77
C ARG A 61 31.11 -1.95 2.12
N ASN A 62 31.50 -1.15 3.12
CA ASN A 62 31.82 -1.61 4.47
C ASN A 62 30.76 -1.11 5.47
N PRO A 63 29.59 -1.78 5.58
CA PRO A 63 28.48 -1.33 6.42
C PRO A 63 28.71 -1.54 7.92
N THR A 64 29.76 -2.27 8.31
CA THR A 64 30.08 -2.59 9.71
C THR A 64 30.85 -1.51 10.43
N VAL A 65 31.30 -0.47 9.73
CA VAL A 65 31.99 0.68 10.35
C VAL A 65 30.95 1.58 11.02
N VAL A 66 30.99 1.62 12.34
CA VAL A 66 30.15 2.47 13.18
C VAL A 66 30.60 3.93 13.02
N ASP A 67 29.69 4.89 13.22
CA ASP A 67 29.92 6.35 13.14
C ASP A 67 30.19 6.94 11.74
N LEU A 68 30.07 6.15 10.66
CA LEU A 68 30.08 6.68 9.30
C LEU A 68 28.65 6.95 8.80
N ILE A 69 28.41 8.14 8.23
CA ILE A 69 27.17 8.42 7.50
C ILE A 69 27.12 7.53 6.26
N LYS A 70 26.03 6.77 6.10
CA LYS A 70 25.76 5.95 4.92
C LYS A 70 24.59 6.55 4.15
N SER A 71 24.76 6.75 2.85
CA SER A 71 23.67 7.17 1.96
C SER A 71 22.80 5.96 1.60
N PHE A 72 21.49 6.11 1.50
CA PHE A 72 20.59 5.04 1.06
C PHE A 72 20.22 5.24 -0.41
N ASP A 73 20.31 4.17 -1.22
CA ASP A 73 19.80 4.17 -2.59
C ASP A 73 18.30 3.80 -2.60
N PRO A 74 17.37 4.73 -2.86
CA PRO A 74 15.95 4.41 -2.96
C PRO A 74 15.60 3.53 -4.16
N ASN A 75 16.52 3.40 -5.13
CA ASN A 75 16.37 2.59 -6.33
C ASN A 75 17.02 1.21 -6.17
N PHE A 76 17.38 0.84 -4.95
CA PHE A 76 17.88 -0.49 -4.65
C PHE A 76 16.77 -1.55 -4.80
N HIS A 77 17.05 -2.59 -5.59
CA HIS A 77 16.14 -3.70 -5.83
C HIS A 77 16.77 -5.00 -5.36
N LEU A 78 15.94 -5.84 -4.73
CA LEU A 78 16.32 -7.18 -4.32
C LEU A 78 15.77 -8.21 -5.30
N THR A 79 16.56 -9.23 -5.61
CA THR A 79 16.10 -10.37 -6.42
C THR A 79 15.19 -11.31 -5.63
N LYS A 80 15.40 -11.43 -4.32
CA LYS A 80 14.57 -12.24 -3.42
C LYS A 80 14.16 -11.43 -2.20
N ILE A 81 12.92 -11.60 -1.76
CA ILE A 81 12.40 -10.91 -0.57
C ILE A 81 13.21 -11.23 0.69
N ASN A 82 13.66 -12.48 0.84
CA ASN A 82 14.42 -12.93 2.01
C ASN A 82 15.79 -12.26 2.15
N ASP A 83 16.31 -11.64 1.09
CA ASP A 83 17.62 -10.99 1.12
C ASP A 83 17.53 -9.58 1.76
N GLY A 84 16.33 -9.00 1.83
CA GLY A 84 16.11 -7.63 2.32
C GLY A 84 15.70 -7.49 3.78
N PHE A 85 15.17 -8.55 4.37
CA PHE A 85 14.57 -8.48 5.70
C PHE A 85 15.33 -9.38 6.67
N ARG A 86 15.79 -8.79 7.78
CA ARG A 86 16.25 -9.53 8.94
C ARG A 86 15.18 -9.43 10.02
N ILE A 87 14.69 -10.58 10.47
CA ILE A 87 13.75 -10.66 11.57
C ILE A 87 14.57 -10.89 12.85
N PHE A 88 14.59 -9.89 13.73
CA PHE A 88 15.16 -10.04 15.06
C PHE A 88 14.04 -10.48 16.00
N ALA A 89 13.99 -11.78 16.30
CA ALA A 89 13.10 -12.33 17.30
C ALA A 89 13.94 -12.71 18.54
N PHE A 90 13.53 -12.23 19.70
CA PHE A 90 14.13 -12.62 20.98
C PHE A 90 13.27 -13.74 21.59
N ASN A 91 13.90 -14.75 22.20
CA ASN A 91 13.17 -15.88 22.81
C ASN A 91 12.09 -15.41 23.80
N GLU A 92 12.37 -14.33 24.54
CA GLU A 92 11.45 -13.72 25.52
C GLU A 92 10.21 -13.07 24.88
N THR A 93 10.25 -12.81 23.57
CA THR A 93 9.19 -12.15 22.79
C THR A 93 8.46 -13.08 21.84
N MET A 94 8.82 -14.38 21.85
CA MET A 94 8.15 -15.37 21.00
C MET A 94 6.75 -15.66 21.54
N SER A 95 5.74 -15.41 20.72
CA SER A 95 4.37 -15.79 21.03
C SER A 95 4.16 -17.27 20.72
N GLU A 96 3.74 -18.05 21.72
CA GLU A 96 3.25 -19.42 21.52
C GLU A 96 1.88 -19.48 20.83
N ARG A 97 1.18 -18.33 20.75
CA ARG A 97 -0.12 -18.27 20.08
C ARG A 97 0.09 -18.52 18.57
N PRO A 98 -0.71 -19.40 17.95
CA PRO A 98 -0.61 -19.65 16.53
C PRO A 98 -0.87 -18.35 15.74
N ALA A 99 -0.15 -18.18 14.63
CA ALA A 99 -0.35 -17.05 13.74
C ALA A 99 -1.83 -16.97 13.34
N ARG A 100 -2.43 -15.77 13.49
CA ARG A 100 -3.81 -15.53 13.08
C ARG A 100 -3.93 -15.77 11.59
N ARG A 101 -4.63 -16.82 11.20
CA ARG A 101 -4.99 -17.08 9.80
C ARG A 101 -6.31 -16.39 9.53
N LEU A 102 -6.41 -15.69 8.41
CA LEU A 102 -7.72 -15.28 7.88
C LEU A 102 -8.47 -16.57 7.54
N THR A 103 -9.47 -16.92 8.34
CA THR A 103 -10.39 -17.98 7.99
C THR A 103 -11.29 -17.47 6.85
N PRO A 104 -11.53 -18.27 5.79
CA PRO A 104 -12.36 -17.86 4.64
C PRO A 104 -13.81 -17.46 5.01
N ALA A 105 -14.27 -17.76 6.22
CA ALA A 105 -15.66 -17.61 6.64
C ALA A 105 -16.11 -16.15 6.91
N LEU A 106 -15.21 -15.16 6.91
CA LEU A 106 -15.57 -13.74 7.14
C LEU A 106 -15.41 -12.84 5.90
N ALA A 107 -15.14 -13.42 4.72
CA ALA A 107 -14.99 -12.65 3.48
C ALA A 107 -16.33 -12.29 2.80
N LEU A 108 -17.47 -12.67 3.39
CA LEU A 108 -18.80 -12.38 2.85
C LEU A 108 -19.75 -11.90 3.95
N ASP A 109 -19.48 -10.74 4.54
CA ASP A 109 -20.55 -9.92 5.12
C ASP A 109 -20.58 -8.57 4.37
N PRO A 110 -21.56 -8.36 3.47
CA PRO A 110 -21.77 -7.06 2.86
C PRO A 110 -22.30 -6.11 3.93
N ILE A 111 -21.65 -4.95 4.03
CA ILE A 111 -22.00 -3.79 4.85
C ILE A 111 -23.50 -3.45 4.69
N LEU A 112 -24.31 -3.86 5.65
CA LEU A 112 -25.69 -3.45 5.93
C LEU A 112 -25.87 -3.58 7.45
N GLY A 113 -26.20 -2.59 8.25
CA GLY A 113 -26.64 -1.24 8.02
C GLY A 113 -26.78 -0.54 9.37
N ILE A 114 -26.75 0.78 9.32
CA ILE A 114 -27.13 1.68 10.40
C ILE A 114 -28.56 1.34 10.87
N THR A 115 -28.78 1.11 12.18
CA THR A 115 -29.91 1.72 12.91
C THR A 115 -29.79 1.58 14.44
N LYS A 116 -29.75 2.77 15.07
CA LYS A 116 -30.51 3.22 16.26
C LYS A 116 -30.26 2.56 17.63
N SER A 117 -29.57 3.34 18.47
CA SER A 117 -30.03 3.84 19.78
C SER A 117 -31.32 3.21 20.34
N ASN A 118 -31.22 2.63 21.53
CA ASN A 118 -32.21 2.82 22.58
C ASN A 118 -31.54 2.80 23.96
N ARG A 119 -31.60 3.97 24.62
CA ARG A 119 -31.78 4.05 26.08
C ARG A 119 -33.12 3.37 26.41
N ILE A 120 -33.16 2.55 27.46
CA ILE A 120 -33.88 2.78 28.72
C ILE A 120 -32.98 2.24 29.82
#